data_AF-A0AAT9H8Z9-F1
#
_entry.id   AF-A0AAT9H8Z9-F1
#
_cell.length_a   1.000
_cell.length_b   1.000
_cell.length_c   1.000
_cell.angle_alpha   90.00
_cell.angle_beta   90.00
_cell.angle_gamma   90.00
#
_symmetry.space_group_name_H-M   'P 1'
#
loop_
_entity.id
_entity.type
_entity.pdbx_description
1 polymer ?
#
loop_
_entity_poly.entity_id
_entity_poly.type
_entity_poly.pdbx_seq_one_letter_code
_entity_poly.pdbx_strand_id
1 'polypeptide(L)'
;MSVTETTHQQHGDDGTRSPEYRLAQNALRGLRQDLFHDPFAYHPLPSRPADGPFVRRLPARLRTAAQHLPHAVVGAVALIALLAGALGGGIPGGDVLALLTGLLCAAPVVATLVRPIGAFWMSLAATPVVSILGGDGGDWPWMPGTFVSHLAVLVFVALRTRPRTGAWMWVLTFAYAFLADILFGRSYYYTNSAPMLVTSAFALLVVSVWHIRRAAEQEVNAQQTVTAHERSKRTALEERTTIARELHDVVAHHMSVVAIQAEAAPYRVENPPPELERAFVTIRENAVAALTELRRILGVVRAEDYEAPDAPSPPSPTSTPCWSTCATRGSRWRR
;
A
#
# COMPACT_ATOMS: atom_id res chain seq x y z
N MET A 1 6.12 -15.13 68.12
CA MET A 1 7.24 -15.25 67.17
C MET A 1 6.65 -15.59 65.81
N SER A 2 6.25 -14.58 65.04
CA SER A 2 5.67 -14.73 63.71
C SER A 2 6.53 -13.92 62.75
N VAL A 3 7.37 -14.63 62.01
CA VAL A 3 8.27 -14.10 60.99
C VAL A 3 7.42 -13.72 59.79
N THR A 4 7.24 -12.42 59.57
CA THR A 4 6.71 -11.88 58.31
C THR A 4 7.84 -11.88 57.29
N GLU A 5 7.85 -12.88 56.42
CA GLU A 5 8.63 -12.88 55.19
C GLU A 5 8.00 -11.86 54.22
N THR A 6 8.59 -10.68 54.12
CA THR A 6 8.32 -9.73 53.05
C THR A 6 9.03 -10.21 51.79
N THR A 7 8.28 -10.76 50.84
CA THR A 7 8.76 -11.01 49.48
C THR A 7 9.15 -9.67 48.85
N HIS A 8 10.45 -9.40 48.79
CA HIS A 8 11.02 -8.33 47.98
C HIS A 8 10.67 -8.61 46.51
N GLN A 9 9.66 -7.90 45.98
CA GLN A 9 9.51 -7.73 44.55
C GLN A 9 10.72 -6.93 44.06
N GLN A 10 11.65 -7.64 43.43
CA GLN A 10 12.81 -7.09 42.75
C GLN A 10 12.28 -6.40 41.48
N HIS A 11 11.91 -5.13 41.62
CA HIS A 11 11.62 -4.23 40.50
C HIS A 11 12.94 -4.00 39.76
N GLY A 12 13.18 -4.79 38.72
CA GLY A 12 14.33 -4.66 37.85
C GLY A 12 14.41 -3.25 37.28
N ASP A 13 15.57 -2.65 37.44
CA ASP A 13 16.00 -1.32 37.01
C ASP A 13 15.90 -1.12 35.49
N ASP A 14 14.68 -0.97 34.97
CA ASP A 14 14.39 -0.69 33.55
C ASP A 14 14.23 0.83 33.27
N GLY A 15 14.53 1.68 34.25
CA GLY A 15 14.17 3.10 34.26
C GLY A 15 15.19 4.09 33.65
N THR A 16 16.42 3.67 33.34
CA THR A 16 17.50 4.63 32.98
C THR A 16 18.07 4.49 31.57
N ARG A 17 17.50 3.63 30.72
CA ARG A 17 18.01 3.42 29.36
C ARG A 17 17.31 4.34 28.35
N SER A 18 18.11 5.13 27.63
CA SER A 18 17.65 6.06 26.62
C SER A 18 16.73 5.38 25.60
N PRO A 19 15.71 6.10 25.06
CA PRO A 19 14.81 5.55 24.05
C PRO A 19 15.57 5.04 22.80
N GLU A 20 16.72 5.67 22.48
CA GLU A 20 17.63 5.22 21.42
C GLU A 20 18.25 3.86 21.70
N TYR A 21 18.68 3.59 22.94
CA TYR A 21 19.21 2.29 23.33
C TYR A 21 18.15 1.19 23.21
N ARG A 22 16.90 1.47 23.60
CA ARG A 22 15.78 0.52 23.45
C ARG A 22 15.45 0.25 21.99
N LEU A 23 15.49 1.26 21.13
CA LEU A 23 15.34 1.10 19.68
C LEU A 23 16.46 0.26 19.08
N ALA A 24 17.72 0.53 19.44
CA ALA A 24 18.88 -0.23 19.00
C ALA A 24 18.82 -1.69 19.49
N GLN A 25 18.45 -1.91 20.75
CA GLN A 25 18.33 -3.24 21.35
C GLN A 25 17.19 -4.06 20.74
N ASN A 26 16.04 -3.43 20.46
CA ASN A 26 14.92 -4.09 19.79
C ASN A 26 15.25 -4.40 18.32
N ALA A 27 15.97 -3.51 17.63
CA ALA A 27 16.48 -3.77 16.28
C ALA A 27 17.48 -4.93 16.28
N LEU A 28 18.37 -5.02 17.26
CA LEU A 28 19.33 -6.11 17.44
C LEU A 28 18.64 -7.45 17.77
N ARG A 29 17.63 -7.44 18.66
CA ARG A 29 16.91 -8.67 19.06
C ARG A 29 16.09 -9.25 17.91
N GLY A 30 15.29 -8.43 17.22
CA GLY A 30 14.53 -8.89 16.05
C GLY A 30 15.44 -9.45 14.94
N LEU A 31 16.60 -8.84 14.75
CA LEU A 31 17.57 -9.27 13.75
C LEU A 31 18.29 -10.57 14.10
N ARG A 32 18.70 -10.74 15.38
CA ARG A 32 19.30 -12.00 15.84
C ARG A 32 18.34 -13.17 15.60
N GLN A 33 17.04 -12.94 15.77
CA GLN A 33 16.01 -13.93 15.55
C GLN A 33 15.87 -14.26 14.05
N ASP A 34 15.79 -13.25 13.17
CA ASP A 34 15.67 -13.46 11.73
C ASP A 34 16.93 -14.10 11.10
N LEU A 35 18.13 -13.71 11.53
CA LEU A 35 19.39 -14.15 10.89
C LEU A 35 19.92 -15.50 11.44
N PHE A 36 19.67 -15.80 12.72
CA PHE A 36 20.25 -16.96 13.40
C PHE A 36 19.22 -17.98 13.90
N HIS A 37 17.93 -17.66 14.01
CA HIS A 37 16.89 -18.64 14.39
C HIS A 37 16.07 -19.14 13.19
N ASP A 38 15.80 -18.29 12.19
CA ASP A 38 15.08 -18.69 10.97
C ASP A 38 15.89 -18.60 9.65
N PRO A 39 17.22 -18.90 9.60
CA PRO A 39 18.00 -18.76 8.37
C PRO A 39 17.51 -19.70 7.23
N PHE A 40 16.75 -20.74 7.57
CA PHE A 40 16.26 -21.76 6.65
C PHE A 40 14.75 -21.73 6.40
N ALA A 41 14.02 -20.75 6.95
CA ALA A 41 12.57 -20.65 6.76
C ALA A 41 12.24 -20.44 5.27
N TYR A 42 11.47 -21.37 4.70
CA TYR A 42 11.10 -21.38 3.28
C TYR A 42 10.16 -20.22 2.96
N HIS A 43 10.64 -19.26 2.16
CA HIS A 43 9.86 -18.10 1.70
C HIS A 43 9.91 -18.02 0.17
N PRO A 44 9.03 -18.76 -0.53
CA PRO A 44 9.02 -18.80 -1.98
C PRO A 44 8.65 -17.42 -2.53
N LEU A 45 9.25 -17.05 -3.67
CA LEU A 45 8.91 -15.83 -4.38
C LEU A 45 7.41 -15.82 -4.74
N PRO A 46 6.65 -14.80 -4.33
CA PRO A 46 5.29 -14.64 -4.83
C PRO A 46 5.36 -14.38 -6.35
N SER A 47 4.57 -15.13 -7.11
CA SER A 47 4.38 -14.89 -8.54
C SER A 47 3.85 -13.47 -8.74
N ARG A 48 4.49 -12.70 -9.64
CA ARG A 48 4.06 -11.32 -9.93
C ARG A 48 2.63 -11.35 -10.50
N PRO A 49 1.65 -10.64 -9.92
CA PRO A 49 0.31 -10.57 -10.50
C PRO A 49 0.39 -9.97 -11.91
N ALA A 50 -0.32 -10.58 -12.85
CA ALA A 50 -0.25 -10.28 -14.29
C ALA A 50 -0.92 -8.95 -14.69
N ASP A 51 -1.20 -8.07 -13.73
CA ASP A 51 -2.07 -6.90 -13.88
C ASP A 51 -1.29 -5.57 -13.96
N GLY A 52 -0.01 -5.63 -14.30
CA GLY A 52 0.77 -4.43 -14.58
C GLY A 52 0.37 -3.77 -15.92
N PRO A 53 0.34 -2.43 -16.03
CA PRO A 53 -0.04 -1.72 -17.27
C PRO A 53 0.84 -2.09 -18.46
N PHE A 54 2.11 -2.45 -18.21
CA PHE A 54 3.04 -2.95 -19.21
C PHE A 54 2.79 -4.42 -19.60
N VAL A 55 2.28 -5.26 -18.68
CA VAL A 55 1.95 -6.68 -18.93
C VAL A 55 0.70 -6.83 -19.78
N ARG A 56 -0.25 -5.88 -19.65
CA ARG A 56 -1.48 -5.82 -20.47
C ARG A 56 -1.22 -5.53 -21.94
N ARG A 57 -0.15 -4.81 -22.27
CA ARG A 57 0.27 -4.49 -23.65
C ARG A 57 1.06 -5.62 -24.32
N LEU A 58 1.44 -6.67 -23.58
CA LEU A 58 2.23 -7.77 -24.11
C LEU A 58 1.33 -8.87 -24.74
N PRO A 59 1.74 -9.45 -25.89
CA PRO A 59 1.09 -10.61 -26.50
C PRO A 59 0.93 -11.77 -25.51
N ALA A 60 -0.13 -12.58 -25.64
CA ALA A 60 -0.47 -13.64 -24.69
C ALA A 60 0.70 -14.61 -24.39
N ARG A 61 1.56 -14.92 -25.36
CA ARG A 61 2.76 -15.78 -25.20
C ARG A 61 3.83 -15.14 -24.31
N LEU A 62 3.99 -13.81 -24.37
CA LEU A 62 4.94 -13.05 -23.56
C LEU A 62 4.43 -12.78 -22.15
N ARG A 63 3.11 -12.92 -21.92
CA ARG A 63 2.49 -12.77 -20.59
C ARG A 63 2.88 -13.91 -19.66
N THR A 64 2.95 -15.14 -20.18
CA THR A 64 3.45 -16.31 -19.44
C THR A 64 4.95 -16.18 -19.17
N ALA A 65 5.73 -15.68 -20.13
CA ALA A 65 7.16 -15.39 -19.92
C ALA A 65 7.37 -14.28 -18.86
N ALA A 66 6.47 -13.28 -18.80
CA ALA A 66 6.53 -12.21 -17.81
C ALA A 66 6.37 -12.70 -16.36
N GLN A 67 5.65 -13.80 -16.14
CA GLN A 67 5.52 -14.43 -14.82
C GLN A 67 6.81 -15.13 -14.37
N HIS A 68 7.62 -15.61 -15.31
CA HIS A 68 8.91 -16.26 -15.04
C HIS A 68 10.11 -15.31 -15.10
N LEU A 69 9.92 -14.03 -15.42
CA LEU A 69 10.99 -13.01 -15.41
C LEU A 69 11.91 -13.03 -14.18
N PRO A 70 11.41 -13.08 -12.92
CA PRO A 70 12.31 -13.12 -11.77
C PRO A 70 13.15 -14.39 -11.71
N HIS A 71 12.61 -15.54 -12.15
CA HIS A 71 13.34 -16.80 -12.19
C HIS A 71 14.39 -16.79 -13.31
N ALA A 72 14.05 -16.23 -14.48
CA ALA A 72 14.96 -16.07 -15.60
C ALA A 72 16.14 -15.13 -15.25
N VAL A 73 15.86 -14.03 -14.53
CA VAL A 73 16.91 -13.09 -14.07
C VAL A 73 17.85 -13.78 -13.09
N VAL A 74 17.35 -14.53 -12.11
CA VAL A 74 18.20 -15.27 -11.16
C VAL A 74 19.03 -16.34 -11.87
N GLY A 75 18.44 -17.07 -12.82
CA GLY A 75 19.16 -18.06 -13.63
C GLY A 75 20.26 -17.44 -14.49
N ALA A 76 20.00 -16.29 -15.12
CA ALA A 76 21.00 -15.56 -15.89
C ALA A 76 22.17 -15.08 -15.02
N VAL A 77 21.88 -14.53 -13.83
CA VAL A 77 22.93 -14.09 -12.89
C VAL A 77 23.73 -15.29 -12.34
N ALA A 78 23.07 -16.42 -12.07
CA ALA A 78 23.76 -17.65 -11.66
C ALA A 78 24.69 -18.16 -12.77
N LEU A 79 24.27 -18.08 -14.04
CA LEU A 79 25.12 -18.41 -15.19
C LEU A 79 26.33 -17.46 -15.30
N ILE A 80 26.14 -16.16 -15.06
CA ILE A 80 27.26 -15.19 -15.05
C ILE A 80 28.24 -15.52 -13.92
N ALA A 81 27.76 -15.83 -12.72
CA ALA A 81 28.61 -16.24 -11.60
C ALA A 81 29.36 -17.55 -11.90
N LEU A 82 28.71 -18.50 -12.57
CA LEU A 82 29.32 -19.75 -13.04
C LEU A 82 30.45 -19.47 -14.03
N LEU A 83 30.17 -18.70 -15.07
CA LEU A 83 31.15 -18.36 -16.11
C LEU A 83 32.31 -17.54 -15.54
N ALA A 84 32.04 -16.60 -14.65
CA ALA A 84 33.08 -15.82 -13.96
C ALA A 84 33.97 -16.70 -13.06
N GLY A 85 33.41 -17.73 -12.42
CA GLY A 85 34.18 -18.71 -11.65
C GLY A 85 34.99 -19.66 -12.53
N ALA A 86 34.40 -20.15 -13.62
CA ALA A 86 35.02 -21.12 -14.51
C ALA A 86 36.09 -20.50 -15.43
N LEU A 87 35.93 -19.24 -15.83
CA LEU A 87 36.86 -18.53 -16.72
C LEU A 87 37.85 -17.63 -15.98
N GLY A 88 37.57 -17.31 -14.70
CA GLY A 88 38.30 -16.27 -13.95
C GLY A 88 39.63 -16.72 -13.34
N GLY A 89 39.89 -18.03 -13.24
CA GLY A 89 41.12 -18.56 -12.64
C GLY A 89 41.85 -19.48 -13.61
N GLY A 90 43.16 -19.29 -13.74
CA GLY A 90 44.04 -20.26 -14.41
C GLY A 90 44.25 -21.49 -13.51
N ILE A 91 43.16 -22.21 -13.20
CA ILE A 91 43.15 -23.15 -12.08
C ILE A 91 44.12 -24.32 -12.37
N PRO A 92 45.11 -24.57 -11.50
CA PRO A 92 45.99 -25.73 -11.60
C PRO A 92 45.20 -27.00 -11.26
N GLY A 93 44.46 -27.52 -12.24
CA GLY A 93 43.57 -28.68 -12.07
C GLY A 93 42.71 -29.03 -13.30
N GLY A 94 42.77 -28.22 -14.36
CA GLY A 94 42.08 -28.47 -15.63
C GLY A 94 40.60 -28.08 -15.62
N ASP A 95 39.94 -28.29 -16.77
CA ASP A 95 38.57 -27.81 -17.04
C ASP A 95 37.52 -28.31 -16.03
N VAL A 96 37.72 -29.50 -15.46
CA VAL A 96 36.79 -30.07 -14.46
C VAL A 96 36.78 -29.26 -13.18
N LEU A 97 37.95 -28.84 -12.68
CA LEU A 97 38.04 -28.07 -11.44
C LEU A 97 37.46 -26.66 -11.63
N ALA A 98 37.68 -26.06 -12.81
CA ALA A 98 37.07 -24.79 -13.22
C ALA A 98 35.53 -24.86 -13.29
N LEU A 99 34.97 -25.95 -13.81
CA LEU A 99 33.52 -26.16 -13.78
C LEU A 99 32.99 -26.33 -12.35
N LEU A 100 33.70 -27.03 -11.48
CA LEU A 100 33.30 -27.21 -10.08
C LEU A 100 33.30 -25.89 -9.30
N THR A 101 34.33 -25.05 -9.46
CA THR A 101 34.38 -23.72 -8.81
C THR A 101 33.28 -22.80 -9.35
N GLY A 102 33.04 -22.81 -10.66
CA GLY A 102 31.91 -22.11 -11.28
C GLY A 102 30.56 -22.55 -10.70
N LEU A 103 30.32 -23.87 -10.56
CA LEU A 103 29.10 -24.40 -9.97
C LEU A 103 28.95 -23.97 -8.50
N LEU A 104 30.05 -23.95 -7.74
CA LEU A 104 30.08 -23.50 -6.35
C LEU A 104 29.73 -22.00 -6.22
N CYS A 105 30.11 -21.18 -7.20
CA CYS A 105 29.72 -19.77 -7.27
C CYS A 105 28.23 -19.59 -7.64
N ALA A 106 27.68 -20.46 -8.47
CA ALA A 106 26.28 -20.39 -8.91
C ALA A 106 25.29 -20.87 -7.83
N ALA A 107 25.68 -21.84 -6.99
CA ALA A 107 24.79 -22.46 -6.01
C ALA A 107 24.14 -21.46 -5.02
N PRO A 108 24.87 -20.49 -4.41
CA PRO A 108 24.26 -19.46 -3.56
C PRO A 108 23.23 -18.60 -4.32
N VAL A 109 23.51 -18.25 -5.58
CA VAL A 109 22.60 -17.41 -6.39
C VAL A 109 21.28 -18.15 -6.64
N VAL A 110 21.33 -19.43 -6.99
CA VAL A 110 20.13 -20.26 -7.17
C VAL A 110 19.40 -20.45 -5.84
N ALA A 111 20.13 -20.65 -4.75
CA ALA A 111 19.55 -20.79 -3.41
C ALA A 111 18.72 -19.55 -3.00
N THR A 112 18.98 -18.36 -3.56
CA THR A 112 18.14 -17.18 -3.31
C THR A 112 16.68 -17.42 -3.68
N LEU A 113 16.35 -18.28 -4.66
CA LEU A 113 14.97 -18.59 -5.06
C LEU A 113 14.17 -19.24 -3.94
N VAL A 114 14.84 -20.00 -3.08
CA VAL A 114 14.19 -20.87 -2.08
C VAL A 114 14.42 -20.33 -0.66
N ARG A 115 15.63 -19.84 -0.37
CA ARG A 115 16.08 -19.44 0.97
C ARG A 115 17.03 -18.23 0.89
N PRO A 116 16.52 -17.00 0.99
CA PRO A 116 17.34 -15.79 0.82
C PRO A 116 18.43 -15.64 1.89
N ILE A 117 18.12 -15.92 3.16
CA ILE A 117 19.09 -15.80 4.26
C ILE A 117 20.10 -16.95 4.23
N GLY A 118 19.66 -18.18 3.96
CA GLY A 118 20.55 -19.32 3.74
C GLY A 118 21.52 -19.10 2.58
N ALA A 119 21.08 -18.46 1.49
CA ALA A 119 21.93 -18.13 0.35
C ALA A 119 23.09 -17.18 0.73
N PHE A 120 22.85 -16.23 1.63
CA PHE A 120 23.91 -15.34 2.15
C PHE A 120 25.00 -16.14 2.87
N TRP A 121 24.62 -17.01 3.81
CA TRP A 121 25.58 -17.86 4.51
C TRP A 121 26.30 -18.84 3.57
N MET A 122 25.60 -19.41 2.58
CA MET A 122 26.22 -20.23 1.55
C MET A 122 27.26 -19.47 0.74
N SER A 123 26.99 -18.20 0.39
CA SER A 123 27.97 -17.38 -0.34
C SER A 123 29.23 -17.10 0.46
N LEU A 124 29.11 -16.81 1.77
CA LEU A 124 30.23 -16.62 2.68
C LEU A 124 31.05 -17.91 2.87
N ALA A 125 30.38 -19.05 2.99
CA ALA A 125 31.03 -20.35 3.11
C ALA A 125 31.71 -20.82 1.80
N ALA A 126 31.17 -20.42 0.64
CA ALA A 126 31.75 -20.74 -0.66
C ALA A 126 33.05 -19.96 -0.92
N THR A 127 33.16 -18.72 -0.45
CA THR A 127 34.34 -17.86 -0.66
C THR A 127 35.68 -18.53 -0.31
N PRO A 128 35.92 -19.02 0.93
CA PRO A 128 37.21 -19.63 1.27
C PRO A 128 37.46 -20.92 0.49
N VAL A 129 36.41 -21.69 0.18
CA VAL A 129 36.54 -22.94 -0.58
C VAL A 129 37.00 -22.64 -2.01
N VAL A 130 36.37 -21.66 -2.68
CA VAL A 130 36.78 -21.26 -4.04
C VAL A 130 38.20 -20.68 -4.03
N SER A 131 38.55 -19.86 -3.02
CA SER A 131 39.90 -19.30 -2.92
C SER A 131 40.99 -20.36 -2.75
N ILE A 132 40.73 -21.42 -1.95
CA ILE A 132 41.66 -22.55 -1.78
C ILE A 132 41.82 -23.34 -3.08
N LEU A 133 40.73 -23.54 -3.82
CA LEU A 133 40.74 -24.31 -5.07
C LEU A 133 41.36 -23.54 -6.25
N GLY A 134 41.24 -22.21 -6.28
CA GLY A 134 41.73 -21.38 -7.39
C GLY A 134 43.26 -21.23 -7.42
N GLY A 135 43.91 -21.23 -6.26
CA GLY A 135 45.36 -21.44 -6.11
C GLY A 135 46.31 -20.42 -6.76
N ASP A 136 45.79 -19.35 -7.37
CA ASP A 136 46.53 -18.47 -8.30
C ASP A 136 47.01 -17.14 -7.68
N GLY A 137 46.85 -16.93 -6.37
CA GLY A 137 47.52 -15.80 -5.70
C GLY A 137 46.93 -14.41 -5.98
N GLY A 138 45.99 -14.29 -6.92
CA GLY A 138 45.58 -13.02 -7.50
C GLY A 138 44.67 -12.19 -6.61
N ASP A 139 43.44 -12.67 -6.41
CA ASP A 139 42.37 -11.93 -5.72
C ASP A 139 41.99 -12.59 -4.39
N TRP A 140 42.03 -11.81 -3.30
CA TRP A 140 41.62 -12.25 -1.96
C TRP A 140 40.75 -11.19 -1.27
N PRO A 141 39.71 -11.56 -0.49
CA PRO A 141 39.13 -12.90 -0.37
C PRO A 141 38.24 -13.29 -1.56
N TRP A 142 37.83 -12.33 -2.39
CA TRP A 142 36.73 -12.51 -3.33
C TRP A 142 37.23 -12.83 -4.74
N MET A 143 37.33 -14.11 -5.09
CA MET A 143 37.58 -14.48 -6.49
C MET A 143 36.45 -13.98 -7.41
N PRO A 144 36.70 -13.73 -8.72
CA PRO A 144 35.72 -13.11 -9.63
C PRO A 144 34.32 -13.75 -9.58
N GLY A 145 34.23 -15.08 -9.59
CA GLY A 145 32.95 -15.80 -9.46
C GLY A 145 32.25 -15.58 -8.12
N THR A 146 32.99 -15.63 -7.00
CA THR A 146 32.45 -15.39 -5.65
C THR A 146 32.09 -13.93 -5.41
N PHE A 147 32.81 -13.00 -6.04
CA PHE A 147 32.50 -11.57 -6.01
C PHE A 147 31.13 -11.32 -6.64
N VAL A 148 30.92 -11.81 -7.87
CA VAL A 148 29.63 -11.70 -8.57
C VAL A 148 28.52 -12.41 -7.78
N SER A 149 28.78 -13.61 -7.28
CA SER A 149 27.83 -14.40 -6.51
C SER A 149 27.37 -13.68 -5.24
N HIS A 150 28.30 -13.21 -4.41
CA HIS A 150 27.98 -12.54 -3.16
C HIS A 150 27.27 -11.19 -3.38
N LEU A 151 27.71 -10.41 -4.38
CA LEU A 151 27.03 -9.16 -4.76
C LEU A 151 25.58 -9.43 -5.21
N ALA A 152 25.38 -10.45 -6.06
CA ALA A 152 24.05 -10.85 -6.53
C ALA A 152 23.15 -11.30 -5.37
N VAL A 153 23.68 -12.09 -4.44
CA VAL A 153 22.95 -12.53 -3.25
C VAL A 153 22.54 -11.32 -2.39
N LEU A 154 23.45 -10.38 -2.10
CA LEU A 154 23.13 -9.16 -1.34
C LEU A 154 22.01 -8.35 -2.01
N VAL A 155 22.08 -8.15 -3.33
CA VAL A 155 21.06 -7.42 -4.08
C VAL A 155 19.71 -8.14 -4.06
N PHE A 156 19.68 -9.44 -4.36
CA PHE A 156 18.44 -10.20 -4.39
C PHE A 156 17.79 -10.32 -3.01
N VAL A 157 18.59 -10.49 -1.97
CA VAL A 157 18.08 -10.56 -0.60
C VAL A 157 17.57 -9.19 -0.16
N ALA A 158 18.27 -8.09 -0.45
CA ALA A 158 17.83 -6.73 -0.14
C ALA A 158 16.57 -6.31 -0.91
N LEU A 159 16.39 -6.82 -2.14
CA LEU A 159 15.15 -6.60 -2.91
C LEU A 159 13.94 -7.31 -2.30
N ARG A 160 14.16 -8.43 -1.59
CA ARG A 160 13.08 -9.28 -1.03
C ARG A 160 12.81 -9.06 0.45
N THR A 161 13.79 -8.55 1.20
CA THR A 161 13.71 -8.36 2.65
C THR A 161 13.68 -6.87 3.01
N ARG A 162 13.47 -6.56 4.29
CA ARG A 162 13.44 -5.18 4.78
C ARG A 162 14.81 -4.51 4.57
N PRO A 163 14.88 -3.20 4.28
CA PRO A 163 16.14 -2.50 4.04
C PRO A 163 17.12 -2.57 5.23
N ARG A 164 16.59 -2.73 6.45
CA ARG A 164 17.39 -2.94 7.67
C ARG A 164 18.19 -4.24 7.63
N THR A 165 17.64 -5.32 7.06
CA THR A 165 18.33 -6.61 6.96
C THR A 165 19.56 -6.50 6.04
N GLY A 166 19.45 -5.76 4.93
CA GLY A 166 20.57 -5.51 4.02
C GLY A 166 21.74 -4.77 4.68
N ALA A 167 21.46 -3.79 5.55
CA ALA A 167 22.50 -3.06 6.28
C ALA A 167 23.31 -3.99 7.21
N TRP A 168 22.65 -4.91 7.90
CA TRP A 168 23.33 -5.87 8.77
C TRP A 168 24.11 -6.92 7.99
N MET A 169 23.57 -7.41 6.87
CA MET A 169 24.32 -8.28 5.96
C MET A 169 25.60 -7.60 5.48
N TRP A 170 25.54 -6.31 5.16
CA TRP A 170 26.71 -5.53 4.79
C TRP A 170 27.72 -5.39 5.92
N VAL A 171 27.27 -5.13 7.17
CA VAL A 171 28.15 -5.12 8.35
C VAL A 171 28.82 -6.48 8.58
N LEU A 172 28.09 -7.58 8.36
CA LEU A 172 28.66 -8.93 8.44
C LEU A 172 29.66 -9.22 7.33
N THR A 173 29.38 -8.79 6.10
CA THR A 173 30.33 -8.85 4.98
C THR A 173 31.60 -8.05 5.30
N PHE A 174 31.45 -6.87 5.91
CA PHE A 174 32.59 -6.07 6.39
C PHE A 174 33.40 -6.81 7.46
N ALA A 175 32.74 -7.34 8.48
CA ALA A 175 33.42 -8.09 9.54
C ALA A 175 34.15 -9.33 8.99
N TYR A 176 33.53 -10.04 8.04
CA TYR A 176 34.14 -11.18 7.36
C TYR A 176 35.36 -10.76 6.53
N ALA A 177 35.23 -9.73 5.69
CA ALA A 177 36.34 -9.23 4.88
C ALA A 177 37.51 -8.77 5.74
N PHE A 178 37.22 -8.02 6.81
CA PHE A 178 38.22 -7.57 7.78
C PHE A 178 38.93 -8.73 8.47
N LEU A 179 38.19 -9.76 8.90
CA LEU A 179 38.78 -10.95 9.51
C LEU A 179 39.65 -11.74 8.51
N ALA A 180 39.18 -11.91 7.27
CA ALA A 180 39.93 -12.57 6.21
C ALA A 180 41.22 -11.81 5.86
N ASP A 181 41.19 -10.47 5.87
CA ASP A 181 42.36 -9.63 5.62
C ASP A 181 43.37 -9.71 6.78
N ILE A 182 42.92 -9.77 8.03
CA ILE A 182 43.80 -9.93 9.20
C ILE A 182 44.52 -11.28 9.18
N LEU A 183 43.78 -12.36 8.91
CA LEU A 183 44.31 -13.72 9.00
C LEU A 183 45.21 -14.07 7.82
N PHE A 184 44.87 -13.60 6.61
CA PHE A 184 45.50 -14.07 5.36
C PHE A 184 45.93 -12.95 4.40
N GLY A 185 45.48 -11.71 4.60
CA GLY A 185 45.69 -10.59 3.66
C GLY A 185 47.10 -10.01 3.62
N ARG A 186 47.98 -10.34 4.58
CA ARG A 186 49.34 -9.76 4.66
C ARG A 186 50.43 -10.51 3.93
N SER A 187 50.23 -11.78 3.55
CA SER A 187 51.37 -12.64 3.21
C SER A 187 51.54 -12.98 1.72
N TYR A 188 50.50 -12.96 0.87
CA TYR A 188 50.62 -13.47 -0.52
C TYR A 188 49.65 -12.90 -1.60
N TYR A 189 48.62 -12.12 -1.29
CA TYR A 189 47.50 -11.81 -2.22
C TYR A 189 47.17 -10.30 -2.34
N TYR A 190 46.58 -9.86 -3.47
CA TYR A 190 45.97 -8.53 -3.58
C TYR A 190 44.60 -8.52 -2.89
N THR A 191 44.40 -7.61 -1.92
CA THR A 191 43.15 -7.53 -1.16
C THR A 191 42.08 -6.73 -1.92
N ASN A 192 40.98 -7.38 -2.29
CA ASN A 192 39.84 -6.77 -2.98
C ASN A 192 38.61 -6.56 -2.07
N SER A 193 38.83 -6.53 -0.75
CA SER A 193 37.81 -6.19 0.26
C SER A 193 37.22 -4.79 0.04
N ALA A 194 38.04 -3.79 -0.26
CA ALA A 194 37.59 -2.41 -0.50
C ALA A 194 36.61 -2.30 -1.69
N PRO A 195 36.94 -2.77 -2.91
CA PRO A 195 35.99 -2.70 -4.03
C PRO A 195 34.70 -3.51 -3.75
N MET A 196 34.77 -4.65 -3.07
CA MET A 196 33.56 -5.41 -2.66
C MET A 196 32.65 -4.56 -1.76
N LEU A 197 33.22 -3.92 -0.74
CA LEU A 197 32.45 -3.11 0.21
C LEU A 197 31.82 -1.88 -0.45
N VAL A 198 32.55 -1.20 -1.34
CA VAL A 198 32.06 -0.01 -2.06
C VAL A 198 30.95 -0.39 -3.04
N THR A 199 31.17 -1.42 -3.85
CA THR A 199 30.17 -1.88 -4.85
C THR A 199 28.91 -2.42 -4.18
N SER A 200 29.04 -3.21 -3.13
CA SER A 200 27.89 -3.71 -2.35
C SER A 200 27.15 -2.59 -1.62
N ALA A 201 27.85 -1.62 -1.03
CA ALA A 201 27.21 -0.46 -0.40
C ALA A 201 26.41 0.36 -1.42
N PHE A 202 26.98 0.63 -2.59
CA PHE A 202 26.31 1.34 -3.67
C PHE A 202 25.07 0.57 -4.16
N ALA A 203 25.20 -0.74 -4.37
CA ALA A 203 24.08 -1.58 -4.80
C ALA A 203 22.94 -1.59 -3.76
N LEU A 204 23.26 -1.70 -2.47
CA LEU A 204 22.28 -1.64 -1.39
C LEU A 204 21.62 -0.25 -1.27
N LEU A 205 22.37 0.82 -1.50
CA LEU A 205 21.83 2.18 -1.55
C LEU A 205 20.79 2.30 -2.68
N VAL A 206 21.11 1.83 -3.89
CA VAL A 206 20.18 1.84 -5.04
C VAL A 206 18.91 1.06 -4.71
N VAL A 207 19.03 -0.12 -4.09
CA VAL A 207 17.89 -0.93 -3.66
C VAL A 207 17.06 -0.21 -2.58
N SER A 208 17.72 0.45 -1.63
CA SER A 208 17.05 1.22 -0.57
C SER A 208 16.25 2.39 -1.16
N VAL A 209 16.85 3.16 -2.07
CA VAL A 209 16.18 4.25 -2.78
C VAL A 209 14.99 3.73 -3.58
N TRP A 210 15.12 2.57 -4.23
CA TRP A 210 14.01 1.96 -4.96
C TRP A 210 12.84 1.57 -4.04
N HIS A 211 13.11 0.98 -2.87
CA HIS A 211 12.06 0.68 -1.86
C HIS A 211 11.38 1.95 -1.35
N ILE A 212 12.15 3.00 -1.04
CA ILE A 212 11.62 4.29 -0.56
C ILE A 212 10.69 4.91 -1.62
N ARG A 213 11.15 4.97 -2.87
CA ARG A 213 10.35 5.51 -3.98
C ARG A 213 9.06 4.73 -4.18
N ARG A 214 9.13 3.39 -4.12
CA ARG A 214 7.97 2.53 -4.32
C ARG A 214 6.94 2.65 -3.20
N ALA A 215 7.40 2.84 -1.96
CA ALA A 215 6.52 3.14 -0.83
C ALA A 215 5.83 4.50 -0.99
N ALA A 216 6.57 5.53 -1.45
CA ALA A 216 6.00 6.85 -1.70
C ALA A 216 4.97 6.84 -2.83
N GLU A 217 5.22 6.10 -3.92
CA GLU A 217 4.26 5.96 -5.04
C GLU A 217 2.97 5.24 -4.61
N GLN A 218 3.05 4.26 -3.71
CA GLN A 218 1.88 3.56 -3.19
C GLN A 218 0.99 4.49 -2.36
N GLU A 219 1.59 5.34 -1.52
CA GLU A 219 0.86 6.33 -0.71
C GLU A 219 0.12 7.34 -1.59
N VAL A 220 0.78 7.88 -2.61
CA VAL A 220 0.17 8.84 -3.54
C VAL A 220 -0.99 8.21 -4.32
N ASN A 221 -0.83 6.97 -4.80
CA ASN A 221 -1.91 6.27 -5.52
C ASN A 221 -3.10 5.97 -4.61
N ALA A 222 -2.86 5.59 -3.35
CA ALA A 222 -3.93 5.37 -2.38
C ALA A 222 -4.76 6.65 -2.18
N GLN A 223 -4.11 7.80 -1.99
CA GLN A 223 -4.78 9.09 -1.83
C GLN A 223 -5.59 9.52 -3.07
N GLN A 224 -5.06 9.26 -4.27
CA GLN A 224 -5.77 9.57 -5.52
C GLN A 224 -7.03 8.75 -5.71
N THR A 225 -7.02 7.46 -5.34
CA THR A 225 -8.21 6.59 -5.47
C THR A 225 -9.35 7.01 -4.55
N VAL A 226 -9.03 7.42 -3.32
CA VAL A 226 -10.02 7.95 -2.36
C VAL A 226 -10.62 9.26 -2.87
N THR A 227 -9.77 10.17 -3.34
CA THR A 227 -10.20 11.49 -3.84
C THR A 227 -11.09 11.38 -5.10
N ALA A 228 -10.77 10.47 -6.02
CA ALA A 228 -11.58 10.26 -7.22
C ALA A 228 -12.96 9.64 -6.91
N HIS A 229 -13.02 8.73 -5.94
CA HIS A 229 -14.27 8.11 -5.52
C HIS A 229 -15.18 9.10 -4.78
N GLU A 230 -14.61 9.99 -3.96
CA GLU A 230 -15.38 11.05 -3.30
C GLU A 230 -15.90 12.10 -4.29
N ARG A 231 -15.07 12.52 -5.27
CA ARG A 231 -15.48 13.49 -6.29
C ARG A 231 -16.61 12.94 -7.18
N SER A 232 -16.51 11.70 -7.64
CA SER A 232 -17.56 11.09 -8.47
C SER A 232 -18.90 10.94 -7.74
N LYS A 233 -18.89 10.61 -6.44
CA LYS A 233 -20.13 10.55 -5.64
C LYS A 233 -20.76 11.93 -5.44
N ARG A 234 -19.95 12.97 -5.21
CA ARG A 234 -20.47 14.35 -5.08
C ARG A 234 -21.10 14.84 -6.38
N THR A 235 -20.42 14.66 -7.51
CA THR A 235 -20.93 15.08 -8.82
C THR A 235 -22.21 14.32 -9.21
N ALA A 236 -22.30 13.02 -8.96
CA ALA A 236 -23.50 12.24 -9.28
C ALA A 236 -24.74 12.65 -8.48
N LEU A 237 -24.58 13.09 -7.22
CA LEU A 237 -25.69 13.59 -6.40
C LEU A 237 -26.12 15.01 -6.80
N GLU A 238 -25.16 15.87 -7.16
CA GLU A 238 -25.44 17.23 -7.64
C GLU A 238 -26.18 17.22 -8.99
N GLU A 239 -25.81 16.32 -9.91
CA GLU A 239 -26.49 16.17 -11.19
C GLU A 239 -27.92 15.64 -11.02
N ARG A 240 -28.14 14.67 -10.12
CA ARG A 240 -29.47 14.07 -9.92
C ARG A 240 -30.52 15.05 -9.37
N THR A 241 -30.11 15.96 -8.48
CA THR A 241 -31.01 16.99 -7.94
C THR A 241 -31.29 18.12 -8.94
N THR A 242 -30.34 18.41 -9.83
CA THR A 242 -30.50 19.42 -10.89
C THR A 242 -31.46 18.91 -11.97
N ILE A 243 -31.27 17.67 -12.43
CA ILE A 243 -32.16 17.01 -13.40
C ILE A 243 -33.60 16.96 -12.88
N ALA A 244 -33.82 16.64 -11.61
CA ALA A 244 -35.17 16.59 -11.03
C ALA A 244 -35.88 17.96 -11.03
N ARG A 245 -35.15 19.06 -10.84
CA ARG A 245 -35.71 20.43 -10.87
C ARG A 245 -36.01 20.88 -12.30
N GLU A 246 -35.08 20.66 -13.22
CA GLU A 246 -35.28 21.00 -14.63
C GLU A 246 -36.48 20.22 -15.22
N LEU A 247 -36.62 18.93 -14.87
CA LEU A 247 -37.76 18.13 -15.25
C LEU A 247 -39.07 18.64 -14.62
N HIS A 248 -39.07 19.03 -13.34
CA HIS A 248 -40.28 19.55 -12.70
C HIS A 248 -40.76 20.84 -13.35
N ASP A 249 -39.86 21.78 -13.62
CA ASP A 249 -40.22 23.08 -14.18
C ASP A 249 -40.80 22.93 -15.60
N VAL A 250 -40.20 22.07 -16.43
CA VAL A 250 -40.71 21.79 -17.78
C VAL A 250 -42.08 21.11 -17.73
N VAL A 251 -42.24 20.05 -16.92
CA VAL A 251 -43.50 19.29 -16.83
C VAL A 251 -44.60 20.13 -16.20
N ALA A 252 -44.31 20.86 -15.12
CA ALA A 252 -45.27 21.70 -14.43
C ALA A 252 -45.78 22.82 -15.34
N HIS A 253 -44.88 23.45 -16.08
CA HIS A 253 -45.24 24.48 -17.06
C HIS A 253 -46.14 23.90 -18.17
N HIS A 254 -45.76 22.75 -18.75
CA HIS A 254 -46.53 22.15 -19.86
C HIS A 254 -47.93 21.70 -19.42
N MET A 255 -48.07 21.07 -18.25
CA MET A 255 -49.38 20.69 -17.73
C MET A 255 -50.25 21.90 -17.39
N SER A 256 -49.65 23.00 -16.93
CA SER A 256 -50.38 24.27 -16.69
C SER A 256 -50.91 24.86 -18.00
N VAL A 257 -50.12 24.84 -19.08
CA VAL A 257 -50.55 25.28 -20.41
C VAL A 257 -51.71 24.41 -20.93
N VAL A 258 -51.62 23.09 -20.79
CA VAL A 258 -52.70 22.17 -21.18
C VAL A 258 -53.99 22.46 -20.42
N ALA A 259 -53.91 22.71 -19.10
CA ALA A 259 -55.08 23.06 -18.30
C ALA A 259 -55.73 24.37 -18.76
N ILE A 260 -54.93 25.41 -19.03
CA ILE A 260 -55.41 26.71 -19.52
C ILE A 260 -56.02 26.58 -20.92
N GLN A 261 -55.39 25.82 -21.81
CA GLN A 261 -55.90 25.60 -23.17
C GLN A 261 -57.22 24.82 -23.16
N ALA A 262 -57.34 23.80 -22.32
CA ALA A 262 -58.57 23.05 -22.15
C ALA A 262 -59.70 23.93 -21.59
N GLU A 263 -59.39 24.84 -20.66
CA GLU A 263 -60.36 25.81 -20.12
C GLU A 263 -60.81 26.84 -21.17
N ALA A 264 -59.88 27.29 -22.03
CA ALA A 264 -60.17 28.31 -23.04
C ALA A 264 -60.79 27.74 -24.34
N ALA A 265 -60.66 26.44 -24.60
CA ALA A 265 -61.08 25.83 -25.87
C ALA A 265 -62.58 25.94 -26.18
N PRO A 266 -63.53 25.79 -25.22
CA PRO A 266 -64.96 25.96 -25.48
C PRO A 266 -65.32 27.35 -26.03
N TYR A 267 -64.59 28.39 -25.64
CA TYR A 267 -64.83 29.77 -26.10
C TYR A 267 -64.31 30.06 -27.52
N ARG A 268 -63.60 29.12 -28.14
CA ARG A 268 -63.05 29.27 -29.50
C ARG A 268 -63.87 28.55 -30.57
N VAL A 269 -64.92 27.83 -30.18
CA VAL A 269 -65.81 27.10 -31.08
C VAL A 269 -67.19 27.74 -31.01
N GLU A 270 -67.79 28.03 -32.16
CA GLU A 270 -69.14 28.59 -32.22
C GLU A 270 -70.17 27.46 -32.09
N ASN A 271 -71.01 27.51 -31.04
CA ASN A 271 -71.97 26.46 -30.65
C ASN A 271 -71.34 25.06 -30.43
N PRO A 272 -70.45 24.90 -29.44
CA PRO A 272 -69.84 23.60 -29.15
C PRO A 272 -70.91 22.58 -28.70
N PRO A 273 -70.86 21.33 -29.18
CA PRO A 273 -71.70 20.26 -28.65
C PRO A 273 -71.47 20.07 -27.14
N PRO A 274 -72.49 19.72 -26.34
CA PRO A 274 -72.33 19.52 -24.90
C PRO A 274 -71.34 18.39 -24.54
N GLU A 275 -71.12 17.44 -25.46
CA GLU A 275 -70.10 16.40 -25.31
C GLU A 275 -68.66 16.94 -25.43
N LEU A 276 -68.46 17.97 -26.26
CA LEU A 276 -67.16 18.62 -26.46
C LEU A 276 -66.77 19.47 -25.24
N GLU A 277 -67.72 20.21 -24.66
CA GLU A 277 -67.50 20.96 -23.42
C GLU A 277 -67.10 20.03 -22.26
N ARG A 278 -67.81 18.91 -22.10
CA ARG A 278 -67.48 17.91 -21.08
C ARG A 278 -66.10 17.31 -21.28
N ALA A 279 -65.70 17.03 -22.54
CA ALA A 279 -64.38 16.51 -22.85
C ALA A 279 -63.26 17.50 -22.42
N PHE A 280 -63.43 18.79 -22.67
CA PHE A 280 -62.46 19.81 -22.24
C PHE A 280 -62.37 19.97 -20.72
N VAL A 281 -63.50 19.87 -20.00
CA VAL A 281 -63.52 19.84 -18.52
C VAL A 281 -62.72 18.65 -18.01
N THR A 282 -62.92 17.45 -18.57
CA THR A 282 -62.17 16.25 -18.18
C THR A 282 -60.67 16.39 -18.45
N ILE A 283 -60.27 16.99 -19.58
CA ILE A 283 -58.85 17.22 -19.90
C ILE A 283 -58.20 18.17 -18.88
N ARG A 284 -58.90 19.24 -18.49
CA ARG A 284 -58.44 20.19 -17.47
C ARG A 284 -58.26 19.51 -16.11
N GLU A 285 -59.25 18.73 -15.67
CA GLU A 285 -59.20 18.00 -14.41
C GLU A 285 -58.02 17.02 -14.37
N ASN A 286 -57.81 16.26 -15.45
CA ASN A 286 -56.69 15.34 -15.56
C ASN A 286 -55.33 16.06 -15.51
N ALA A 287 -55.20 17.22 -16.16
CA ALA A 287 -53.97 18.01 -16.12
C ALA A 287 -53.66 18.56 -14.71
N VAL A 288 -54.68 19.04 -13.99
CA VAL A 288 -54.55 19.53 -12.60
C VAL A 288 -54.27 18.39 -11.61
N ALA A 289 -54.89 17.23 -11.81
CA ALA A 289 -54.63 16.03 -11.02
C ALA A 289 -53.19 15.54 -11.19
N ALA A 290 -52.67 15.50 -12.43
CA ALA A 290 -51.29 15.13 -12.72
C ALA A 290 -50.26 16.08 -12.06
N LEU A 291 -50.51 17.40 -12.06
CA LEU A 291 -49.68 18.38 -11.35
C LEU A 291 -49.64 18.14 -9.83
N THR A 292 -50.78 17.76 -9.25
CA THR A 292 -50.91 17.51 -7.81
C THR A 292 -50.14 16.26 -7.40
N GLU A 293 -50.22 15.19 -8.20
CA GLU A 293 -49.49 13.96 -7.94
C GLU A 293 -47.97 14.13 -8.08
N LEU A 294 -47.51 14.89 -9.09
CA LEU A 294 -46.09 15.23 -9.24
C LEU A 294 -45.54 16.05 -8.06
N ARG A 295 -46.30 17.01 -7.53
CA ARG A 295 -45.92 17.78 -6.33
C ARG A 295 -45.83 16.89 -5.09
N ARG A 296 -46.70 15.88 -4.98
CA ARG A 296 -46.67 14.92 -3.88
C ARG A 296 -45.42 14.05 -3.91
N ILE A 297 -45.04 13.52 -5.07
CA ILE A 297 -43.85 12.68 -5.24
C ILE A 297 -42.56 13.45 -4.91
N LEU A 298 -42.44 14.71 -5.35
CA LEU A 298 -41.29 15.55 -5.03
C LEU A 298 -41.24 15.99 -3.56
N GLY A 299 -42.39 16.12 -2.90
CA GLY A 299 -42.46 16.39 -1.47
C GLY A 299 -41.81 15.29 -0.62
N VAL A 300 -41.89 14.03 -1.08
CA VAL A 300 -41.30 12.87 -0.38
C VAL A 300 -39.78 12.83 -0.57
N VAL A 301 -39.27 13.05 -1.80
CA VAL A 301 -37.81 13.07 -2.08
C VAL A 301 -37.10 14.17 -1.27
N ARG A 302 -37.76 15.32 -1.05
CA ARG A 302 -37.18 16.45 -0.31
C ARG A 302 -37.12 16.23 1.20
N ALA A 303 -37.93 15.32 1.76
CA ALA A 303 -37.87 14.95 3.16
C ALA A 303 -36.68 14.01 3.44
N GLU A 304 -36.34 13.14 2.48
CA GLU A 304 -35.21 12.20 2.57
C GLU A 304 -33.85 12.94 2.51
N ASP A 305 -33.75 14.04 1.75
CA ASP A 305 -32.55 14.89 1.69
C ASP A 305 -32.31 15.71 2.99
N TYR A 306 -33.32 15.86 3.86
CA TYR A 306 -33.20 16.59 5.13
C TYR A 306 -32.80 15.66 6.31
N GLU A 307 -32.83 14.35 6.13
CA GLU A 307 -32.44 13.34 7.13
C GLU A 307 -30.96 12.91 6.99
N ALA A 308 -30.11 13.79 6.45
CA ALA A 308 -28.65 13.66 6.53
C ALA A 308 -28.17 14.43 7.79
N PRO A 309 -27.55 13.77 8.79
CA PRO A 309 -27.20 14.40 10.05
C PRO A 309 -25.95 15.27 9.85
N ASP A 310 -26.12 16.59 9.83
CA ASP A 310 -25.14 17.59 10.31
C ASP A 310 -25.64 19.02 10.04
N ALA A 311 -26.46 19.56 10.95
CA ALA A 311 -26.53 21.00 11.19
C ALA A 311 -26.99 21.26 12.64
N PRO A 312 -26.25 22.04 13.45
CA PRO A 312 -26.65 22.37 14.81
C PRO A 312 -27.92 23.23 14.77
N SER A 313 -28.97 22.73 15.41
CA SER A 313 -30.27 23.39 15.50
C SER A 313 -30.14 24.78 16.18
N PRO A 314 -30.71 25.86 15.61
CA PRO A 314 -30.73 27.16 16.28
C PRO A 314 -31.68 27.11 17.50
N PRO A 315 -31.33 27.74 18.63
CA PRO A 315 -32.16 27.70 19.83
C PRO A 315 -33.51 28.39 19.58
N SER A 316 -34.59 27.66 19.87
CA SER A 316 -35.96 28.14 19.79
C SER A 316 -36.26 29.20 20.86
N PRO A 317 -36.99 30.29 20.55
CA PRO A 317 -37.38 31.29 21.52
C PRO A 317 -38.80 31.02 22.02
N THR A 318 -38.99 30.50 23.24
CA THR A 318 -40.29 30.70 23.94
C THR A 318 -40.22 30.45 25.46
N SER A 319 -40.44 31.50 26.25
CA SER A 319 -41.65 31.66 27.08
C SER A 319 -41.48 32.84 28.04
N THR A 320 -42.20 33.91 27.75
CA THR A 320 -42.51 34.99 28.69
C THR A 320 -43.69 34.54 29.55
N PRO A 321 -43.65 34.61 30.89
CA PRO A 321 -44.86 34.53 31.69
C PRO A 321 -45.59 35.88 31.70
N CYS A 322 -46.87 35.78 31.39
CA CYS A 322 -47.89 36.81 31.33
C CYS A 322 -48.07 37.55 32.67
N TRP A 323 -48.34 38.86 32.57
CA TRP A 323 -48.65 39.75 33.68
C TRP A 323 -50.13 39.60 34.06
N SER A 324 -50.43 39.85 35.34
CA SER A 324 -51.75 40.11 35.96
C SER A 324 -52.32 39.03 36.88
N THR A 325 -52.25 39.31 38.19
CA THR A 325 -53.24 38.83 39.16
C THR A 325 -53.48 39.99 40.13
N CYS A 326 -54.63 40.61 40.01
CA CYS A 326 -55.19 41.56 40.96
C CYS A 326 -56.55 41.00 41.43
N ALA A 327 -56.86 41.21 42.71
CA ALA A 327 -58.06 40.80 43.47
C ALA A 327 -58.07 39.32 43.93
N THR A 328 -58.35 38.93 45.19
CA THR A 328 -59.02 39.60 46.32
C THR A 328 -58.95 38.71 47.58
N ARG A 329 -58.61 39.29 48.74
CA ARG A 329 -59.09 38.94 50.12
C ARG A 329 -58.43 39.98 51.04
N GLY A 330 -59.12 40.93 51.65
CA GLY A 330 -60.37 40.82 52.38
C GLY A 330 -60.07 41.12 53.85
N SER A 331 -60.01 42.40 54.21
CA SER A 331 -59.97 42.81 55.61
C SER A 331 -60.77 44.10 55.86
N ARG A 332 -61.76 43.95 56.74
CA ARG A 332 -62.19 44.91 57.76
C ARG A 332 -63.37 45.85 57.43
N TRP A 333 -64.56 45.34 57.77
CA TRP A 333 -65.68 46.14 58.26
C TRP A 333 -65.39 46.65 59.69
N ARG A 334 -65.49 47.96 59.94
CA ARG A 334 -66.21 48.59 61.06
C ARG A 334 -65.98 50.11 61.13
N ARG A 335 -67.11 50.82 61.15
CA ARG A 335 -67.39 52.20 61.61
C ARG A 335 -66.68 53.34 60.91
#